data_AF-A0A7Y9XGY0-F1
#
_entry.id   AF-A0A7Y9XGY0-F1
#
_cell.length_a   1.000
_cell.length_b   1.000
_cell.length_c   1.000
_cell.angle_alpha   90.00
_cell.angle_beta   90.00
_cell.angle_gamma   90.00
#
_symmetry.space_group_name_H-M   'P 1'
#
loop_
_entity.id
_entity.type
_entity.pdbx_description
1 polymer ?
#
loop_
_entity_poly.entity_id
_entity_poly.type
_entity_poly.pdbx_seq_one_letter_code
_entity_poly.pdbx_strand_id
1 'polypeptide(L)'
;MDVTGWLLRRAAPCAFVVTAIGGTGARLAVERAVRERGWRQALAPAEADLLVVCGPADPELDEALDRVWGQMPGPRARADASSPERVVEALDRARADLLDAAAQRRDADERDRAARERAEAAGEEHMPGGLPMADRGEDRDGLTLDRLHLALGPALTDWPAGLSLRVVLQGDVVQEARVHLVGARGGPSFWDAPRDTSRNASPETDRSPGHPRTTAAAALDAAQRLLFVAGWPAAALAGRRLRDALLEPGTGPGPDAELRRWLRGVRRSHLLRWATDGLGTVGDHAPGELRGDATDRWSRWLERIEAAVEPDRSASEPVPTAPDTARAALDLVPELVVGRELAAARLIVASLDPDTEAVGAHTPERGT
;
A
#
# COMPACT_ATOMS: atom_id res chain seq x y z
N MET A 1 -0.30 36.22 21.39
CA MET A 1 -1.08 35.47 20.38
C MET A 1 -0.47 34.09 20.25
N ASP A 2 -1.27 33.03 20.43
CA ASP A 2 -0.83 31.66 20.18
C ASP A 2 -0.86 31.37 18.67
N VAL A 3 0.23 31.75 17.98
CA VAL A 3 0.38 31.57 16.53
C VAL A 3 0.38 30.08 16.17
N THR A 4 0.98 29.23 17.01
CA THR A 4 1.02 27.78 16.82
C THR A 4 -0.37 27.17 16.86
N GLY A 5 -1.17 27.47 17.89
CA GLY A 5 -2.55 27.00 17.96
C GLY A 5 -3.43 27.56 16.83
N TRP A 6 -3.17 28.78 16.36
CA TRP A 6 -3.88 29.36 15.22
C TRP A 6 -3.56 28.64 13.89
N LEU A 7 -2.29 28.30 13.65
CA LEU A 7 -1.85 27.55 12.47
C LEU A 7 -2.40 26.12 12.48
N LEU A 8 -2.32 25.43 13.63
CA LEU A 8 -2.84 24.07 13.80
C LEU A 8 -4.34 23.95 13.48
N ARG A 9 -5.13 24.96 13.84
CA ARG A 9 -6.56 25.00 13.50
C ARG A 9 -6.85 25.20 12.02
N ARG A 10 -5.92 25.80 11.27
CA ARG A 10 -6.07 26.08 9.83
C ARG A 10 -5.41 25.02 8.94
N ALA A 11 -4.43 24.27 9.45
CA ALA A 11 -3.77 23.22 8.71
C ALA A 11 -4.73 22.07 8.39
N ALA A 12 -4.66 21.59 7.15
CA ALA A 12 -5.27 20.33 6.75
C ALA A 12 -4.30 19.19 7.05
N PRO A 13 -4.68 18.22 7.91
CA PRO A 13 -3.84 17.07 8.23
C PRO A 13 -3.34 16.34 6.98
N CYS A 14 -2.14 15.80 7.10
CA CYS A 14 -1.42 15.00 6.12
C CYS A 14 -1.21 13.59 6.70
N ALA A 15 -2.05 12.65 6.29
CA ALA A 15 -2.12 11.30 6.83
C ALA A 15 -1.20 10.33 6.08
N PHE A 16 -0.23 9.75 6.77
CA PHE A 16 0.52 8.57 6.33
C PHE A 16 -0.23 7.31 6.75
N VAL A 17 -0.75 6.57 5.76
CA VAL A 17 -1.63 5.42 6.00
C VAL A 17 -0.82 4.12 5.86
N VAL A 18 -0.75 3.32 6.91
CA VAL A 18 -0.13 2.00 6.94
C VAL A 18 -1.20 0.94 7.14
N THR A 19 -1.13 -0.17 6.42
CA THR A 19 -2.16 -1.22 6.46
C THR A 19 -1.55 -2.54 6.92
N ALA A 20 -2.06 -3.05 8.03
CA ALA A 20 -1.78 -4.39 8.52
C ALA A 20 -2.54 -5.43 7.69
N ILE A 21 -2.09 -6.68 7.69
CA ILE A 21 -2.83 -7.80 7.11
C ILE A 21 -4.18 -7.93 7.86
N GLY A 22 -5.29 -7.92 7.12
CA GLY A 22 -6.66 -7.86 7.64
C GLY A 22 -7.20 -6.44 7.80
N GLY A 23 -6.41 -5.43 7.43
CA GLY A 23 -6.74 -4.01 7.54
C GLY A 23 -7.36 -3.39 6.29
N THR A 24 -7.56 -4.14 5.19
CA THR A 24 -8.01 -3.57 3.92
C THR A 24 -9.30 -2.76 4.05
N GLY A 25 -10.33 -3.29 4.72
CA GLY A 25 -11.57 -2.55 4.94
C GLY A 25 -11.37 -1.23 5.70
N ALA A 26 -10.56 -1.24 6.76
CA ALA A 26 -10.24 -0.04 7.52
C ALA A 26 -9.44 0.97 6.67
N ARG A 27 -8.49 0.50 5.85
CA ARG A 27 -7.74 1.34 4.90
C ARG A 27 -8.69 2.05 3.94
N LEU A 28 -9.62 1.32 3.32
CA LEU A 28 -10.57 1.91 2.36
C LEU A 28 -11.41 3.01 3.02
N ALA A 29 -11.90 2.76 4.23
CA ALA A 29 -12.66 3.72 5.00
C ALA A 29 -11.80 4.94 5.41
N VAL A 30 -10.54 4.75 5.79
CA VAL A 30 -9.60 5.85 6.09
C VAL A 30 -9.35 6.71 4.85
N GLU A 31 -9.01 6.10 3.71
CA GLU A 31 -8.75 6.82 2.45
C GLU A 31 -9.95 7.68 2.04
N ARG A 32 -11.15 7.12 2.14
CA ARG A 32 -12.39 7.86 1.91
C ARG A 32 -12.57 9.01 2.90
N ALA A 33 -12.43 8.73 4.19
CA ALA A 33 -12.71 9.70 5.23
C ALA A 33 -11.68 10.84 5.27
N VAL A 34 -10.42 10.58 4.92
CA VAL A 34 -9.37 11.59 4.68
C VAL A 34 -9.77 12.48 3.51
N ARG A 35 -10.17 11.89 2.37
CA ARG A 35 -10.62 12.64 1.19
C ARG A 35 -11.84 13.52 1.48
N GLU A 36 -12.86 12.98 2.14
CA GLU A 36 -14.12 13.68 2.43
C GLU A 36 -13.92 14.86 3.41
N ARG A 37 -12.95 14.74 4.32
CA ARG A 37 -12.54 15.83 5.20
C ARG A 37 -11.63 16.86 4.53
N GLY A 38 -11.25 16.66 3.27
CA GLY A 38 -10.29 17.52 2.56
C GLY A 38 -8.86 17.43 3.11
N TRP A 39 -8.53 16.33 3.81
CA TRP A 39 -7.18 16.07 4.31
C TRP A 39 -6.31 15.49 3.19
N ARG A 40 -5.00 15.56 3.36
CA ARG A 40 -4.01 15.05 2.39
C ARG A 40 -3.53 13.67 2.81
N GLN A 41 -3.12 12.86 1.84
CA GLN A 41 -2.41 11.62 2.08
C GLN A 41 -0.91 11.86 1.87
N ALA A 42 -0.11 11.45 2.83
CA ALA A 42 1.34 11.56 2.80
C ALA A 42 1.97 10.38 2.05
N LEU A 43 3.06 10.66 1.35
CA LEU A 43 3.88 9.72 0.60
C LEU A 43 5.09 9.25 1.40
N ALA A 44 5.50 10.04 2.39
CA ALA A 44 6.60 9.73 3.28
C ALA A 44 6.29 10.17 4.71
N PRO A 45 6.87 9.53 5.73
CA PRO A 45 6.70 9.93 7.13
C PRO A 45 7.13 11.38 7.39
N ALA A 46 8.17 11.85 6.69
CA ALA A 46 8.74 13.17 6.91
C ALA A 46 7.81 14.34 6.56
N GLU A 47 6.75 14.12 5.79
CA GLU A 47 5.75 15.15 5.44
C GLU A 47 4.39 14.94 6.13
N ALA A 48 4.29 13.90 6.97
CA ALA A 48 3.07 13.52 7.64
C ALA A 48 2.98 14.15 9.03
N ASP A 49 1.77 14.56 9.41
CA ASP A 49 1.42 14.93 10.79
C ASP A 49 0.51 13.85 11.43
N LEU A 50 -0.01 12.91 10.66
CA LEU A 50 -0.89 11.86 11.16
C LEU A 50 -0.42 10.48 10.69
N LEU A 51 -0.07 9.58 11.61
CA LEU A 51 0.15 8.17 11.30
C LEU A 51 -1.16 7.40 11.52
N VAL A 52 -1.76 6.87 10.44
CA VAL A 52 -2.99 6.07 10.53
C VAL A 52 -2.68 4.61 10.29
N VAL A 53 -2.88 3.78 11.30
CA VAL A 53 -2.67 2.33 11.24
C VAL A 53 -4.02 1.66 11.00
N CYS A 54 -4.14 0.96 9.88
CA CYS A 54 -5.37 0.30 9.47
C CYS A 54 -5.27 -1.20 9.71
N GLY A 55 -6.20 -1.75 10.50
CA GLY A 55 -6.27 -3.17 10.81
C GLY A 55 -5.78 -3.54 12.21
N PRO A 56 -5.65 -4.84 12.49
CA PRO A 56 -5.34 -5.35 13.82
C PRO A 56 -3.90 -5.04 14.24
N ALA A 57 -3.69 -4.91 15.55
CA ALA A 57 -2.35 -4.78 16.12
C ALA A 57 -1.50 -6.04 15.86
N ASP A 58 -0.20 -5.83 15.74
CA ASP A 58 0.79 -6.87 15.52
C ASP A 58 2.15 -6.38 16.05
N PRO A 59 2.84 -7.15 16.92
CA PRO A 59 4.09 -6.70 17.53
C PRO A 59 5.20 -6.42 16.51
N GLU A 60 5.32 -7.23 15.45
CA GLU A 60 6.36 -7.03 14.44
C GLU A 60 6.06 -5.79 13.58
N LEU A 61 4.78 -5.54 13.28
CA LEU A 61 4.36 -4.30 12.64
C LEU A 61 4.59 -3.09 13.55
N ASP A 62 4.28 -3.19 14.84
CA ASP A 62 4.47 -2.11 15.81
C ASP A 62 5.94 -1.65 15.87
N GLU A 63 6.91 -2.57 15.82
CA GLU A 63 8.33 -2.20 15.70
C GLU A 63 8.64 -1.39 14.44
N ALA A 64 8.01 -1.73 13.31
CA ALA A 64 8.16 -0.96 12.07
C ALA A 64 7.47 0.42 12.17
N LEU A 65 6.31 0.48 12.82
CA LEU A 65 5.57 1.71 13.05
C LEU A 65 6.30 2.66 13.99
N ASP A 66 7.00 2.15 15.02
CA ASP A 66 7.83 2.98 15.91
C ASP A 66 9.01 3.63 15.15
N ARG A 67 9.62 2.90 14.21
CA ARG A 67 10.65 3.47 13.31
C ARG A 67 10.09 4.53 12.38
N VAL A 68 8.88 4.34 11.86
CA VAL A 68 8.17 5.33 11.03
C VAL A 68 7.83 6.57 11.87
N TRP A 69 7.26 6.37 13.06
CA TRP A 69 6.93 7.43 13.99
C TRP A 69 8.16 8.27 14.36
N GLY A 70 9.31 7.63 14.58
CA GLY A 70 10.58 8.32 14.83
C GLY A 70 11.02 9.26 13.71
N GLN A 71 10.59 9.02 12.47
CA GLN A 71 10.92 9.85 11.31
C GLN A 71 9.93 11.00 11.05
N MET A 72 8.78 11.00 11.72
CA MET A 72 7.76 12.04 11.53
C MET A 72 8.10 13.31 12.33
N PRO A 73 8.05 14.50 11.71
CA PRO A 73 8.22 15.75 12.43
C PRO A 73 7.01 16.03 13.34
N GLY A 74 7.21 16.85 14.37
CA GLY A 74 6.09 17.44 15.12
C GLY A 74 5.57 18.71 14.43
N PRO A 75 4.29 19.08 14.61
CA PRO A 75 3.26 18.41 15.41
C PRO A 75 2.76 17.11 14.75
N ARG A 76 2.50 16.08 15.56
CA ARG A 76 2.13 14.73 15.08
C ARG A 76 1.13 14.02 16.00
N ALA A 77 0.33 13.13 15.43
CA ALA A 77 -0.59 12.23 16.15
C ALA A 77 -0.63 10.84 15.50
N ARG A 78 -1.02 9.82 16.27
CA ARG A 78 -1.25 8.45 15.79
C ARG A 78 -2.73 8.10 15.94
N ALA A 79 -3.27 7.42 14.93
CA ALA A 79 -4.64 6.91 14.92
C ALA A 79 -4.61 5.40 14.59
N ASP A 80 -5.11 4.57 15.50
CA ASP A 80 -5.28 3.15 15.25
C ASP A 80 -6.75 2.87 14.87
N ALA A 81 -6.96 2.46 13.62
CA ALA A 81 -8.25 2.13 13.04
C ALA A 81 -8.35 0.61 12.82
N SER A 82 -8.78 -0.10 13.86
CA SER A 82 -8.86 -1.57 13.85
C SER A 82 -9.95 -2.14 12.93
N SER A 83 -10.96 -1.33 12.59
CA SER A 83 -12.07 -1.71 11.71
C SER A 83 -12.66 -0.48 11.00
N PRO A 84 -13.43 -0.66 9.90
CA PRO A 84 -14.05 0.45 9.17
C PRO A 84 -14.93 1.35 10.05
N GLU A 85 -15.66 0.78 11.00
CA GLU A 85 -16.62 1.48 11.85
C GLU A 85 -15.92 2.42 12.85
N ARG A 86 -14.65 2.11 13.19
CA ARG A 86 -13.85 2.89 14.15
C ARG A 86 -13.08 4.04 13.51
N VAL A 87 -13.05 4.11 12.19
CA VAL A 87 -12.25 5.10 11.44
C VAL A 87 -12.62 6.53 11.81
N VAL A 88 -13.91 6.87 11.85
CA VAL A 88 -14.34 8.24 12.13
C VAL A 88 -13.90 8.68 13.52
N GLU A 89 -14.17 7.84 14.53
CA GLU A 89 -13.77 8.06 15.92
C GLU A 89 -12.25 8.19 16.08
N ALA A 90 -11.47 7.31 15.42
CA ALA A 90 -10.02 7.34 15.48
C ALA A 90 -9.42 8.63 14.88
N LEU A 91 -9.93 9.06 13.71
CA LEU A 91 -9.44 10.27 13.05
C LEU A 91 -9.83 11.54 13.81
N ASP A 92 -11.02 11.59 14.42
CA ASP A 92 -11.45 12.74 15.21
C ASP A 92 -10.62 12.88 16.50
N ARG A 93 -10.31 11.75 17.18
CA ARG A 93 -9.38 11.74 18.33
C ARG A 93 -7.99 12.23 17.94
N ALA A 94 -7.42 11.69 16.87
CA ALA A 94 -6.09 12.11 16.44
C ALA A 94 -6.06 13.57 15.97
N ARG A 95 -7.16 14.10 15.42
CA ARG A 95 -7.29 15.54 15.14
C ARG A 95 -7.29 16.36 16.44
N ALA A 96 -7.95 15.89 17.50
CA ALA A 96 -7.91 16.56 18.80
C ALA A 96 -6.48 16.56 19.36
N ASP A 97 -5.74 15.44 19.25
CA ASP A 97 -4.36 15.32 19.71
C ASP A 97 -3.41 16.26 18.94
N LEU A 98 -3.60 16.42 17.63
CA LEU A 98 -2.88 17.42 16.82
C LEU A 98 -3.13 18.85 17.28
N LEU A 99 -4.31 19.14 17.83
CA LEU A 99 -4.69 20.46 18.33
C LEU A 99 -4.26 20.69 19.79
N ASP A 100 -3.85 19.66 20.53
CA ASP A 100 -3.31 19.78 21.89
C ASP A 100 -1.87 20.31 21.86
N ALA A 101 -1.74 21.64 21.79
CA ALA A 101 -0.44 22.30 21.78
C ALA A 101 0.43 21.99 23.01
N ALA A 102 -0.15 21.60 24.15
CA ALA A 102 0.64 21.22 25.33
C ALA A 102 1.26 19.83 25.15
N ALA A 103 0.50 18.87 24.62
CA ALA A 103 1.03 17.55 24.24
C ALA A 103 2.10 17.68 23.15
N GLN A 104 1.86 18.50 22.11
CA GLN A 104 2.81 18.69 21.02
C GLN A 104 4.15 19.30 21.48
N ARG A 105 4.13 20.19 22.49
CA ARG A 105 5.35 20.73 23.11
C ARG A 105 6.11 19.65 23.90
N ARG A 106 5.41 18.82 24.68
CA ARG A 106 6.04 17.73 25.43
C ARG A 106 6.72 16.73 24.50
N ASP A 107 6.06 16.32 23.42
CA ASP A 107 6.65 15.45 22.39
C ASP A 107 7.90 16.08 21.77
N ALA A 108 7.89 17.38 21.49
CA ALA A 108 9.05 18.08 20.96
C ALA A 108 10.22 18.09 21.96
N ASP A 109 9.97 18.41 23.22
CA ASP A 109 11.00 18.42 24.26
C ASP A 109 11.61 17.03 24.50
N GLU A 110 10.79 15.97 24.45
CA GLU A 110 11.23 14.58 24.57
C GLU A 110 12.12 14.16 23.39
N ARG A 111 11.73 14.51 22.16
CA ARG A 111 12.55 14.25 20.97
C ARG A 111 13.88 14.98 21.01
N ASP A 112 13.87 16.25 21.40
CA ASP A 112 15.09 17.05 21.51
C ASP A 112 16.04 16.49 22.57
N ARG A 113 15.50 16.04 23.71
CA ARG A 113 16.29 15.36 24.75
C ARG A 113 16.90 14.06 24.22
N ALA A 114 16.10 13.20 23.62
CA ALA A 114 16.57 11.93 23.07
C ALA A 114 17.59 12.12 21.93
N ALA A 115 17.49 13.21 21.15
CA ALA A 115 18.48 13.54 20.12
C ALA A 115 19.83 13.95 20.75
N ARG A 116 19.81 14.73 21.83
CA ARG A 116 21.03 15.12 22.57
C ARG A 116 21.71 13.92 23.22
N GLU A 117 20.94 13.05 23.88
CA GLU A 117 21.46 11.82 24.50
C GLU A 117 22.14 10.90 23.48
N ARG A 118 21.57 10.75 22.27
CA ARG A 118 22.21 9.99 21.18
C ARG A 118 23.49 10.64 20.68
N ALA A 119 23.53 11.97 20.58
CA ALA A 119 24.72 12.70 20.14
C ALA A 119 25.86 12.60 21.17
N GLU A 120 25.54 12.64 22.47
CA GLU A 120 26.51 12.45 23.56
C GLU A 120 27.06 11.03 23.58
N ALA A 121 26.22 10.01 23.38
CA ALA A 121 26.64 8.60 23.31
C ALA A 121 27.53 8.28 22.10
N ALA A 122 27.40 9.01 20.99
CA ALA A 122 28.22 8.82 19.79
C ALA A 122 29.59 9.52 19.86
N GLY A 123 29.87 10.30 20.91
CA GLY A 123 31.06 11.15 21.04
C GLY A 123 32.38 10.44 21.39
N GLU A 124 32.42 9.11 21.54
CA GLU A 124 33.63 8.37 21.98
C GLU A 124 34.32 7.51 20.90
N GLU A 125 33.75 7.34 19.70
CA GLU A 125 34.39 6.57 18.61
C GLU A 125 34.83 7.47 17.45
N HIS A 126 36.13 7.48 17.16
CA HIS A 126 36.76 8.26 16.08
C HIS A 126 36.49 7.62 14.70
N MET A 127 35.22 7.56 14.31
CA MET A 127 34.73 7.13 13.00
C MET A 127 33.90 8.28 12.40
N PRO A 128 34.10 8.69 11.13
CA PRO A 128 33.28 9.73 10.51
C PRO A 128 31.80 9.32 10.52
N GLY A 129 30.99 9.95 11.37
CA GLY A 129 29.56 9.64 11.51
C GLY A 129 29.23 8.36 12.30
N GLY A 130 30.19 7.72 12.98
CA GLY A 130 29.93 6.58 13.88
C GLY A 130 29.35 5.32 13.22
N LEU A 131 29.37 5.22 11.89
CA LEU A 131 28.81 4.11 11.13
C LEU A 131 29.95 3.32 10.45
N PRO A 132 29.97 1.97 10.53
CA PRO A 132 30.90 1.18 9.76
C PRO A 132 30.67 1.42 8.26
N MET A 133 31.76 1.46 7.48
CA MET A 133 31.65 1.51 6.02
C MET A 133 30.90 0.27 5.51
N ALA A 134 30.02 0.45 4.52
CA ALA A 134 29.30 -0.65 3.92
C ALA A 134 30.26 -1.64 3.23
N ASP A 135 29.95 -2.93 3.30
CA ASP A 135 30.72 -3.97 2.62
C ASP A 135 30.57 -3.83 1.09
N ARG A 136 31.65 -4.09 0.36
CA ARG A 136 31.65 -4.11 -1.11
C ARG A 136 31.25 -5.48 -1.62
N GLY A 137 30.45 -5.52 -2.68
CA GLY A 137 30.11 -6.77 -3.36
C GLY A 137 31.09 -7.14 -4.48
N GLU A 138 30.90 -8.31 -5.07
CA GLU A 138 31.69 -8.79 -6.21
C GLU A 138 31.54 -7.86 -7.43
N ASP A 139 32.55 -7.91 -8.30
CA ASP A 139 32.68 -7.04 -9.46
C ASP A 139 31.71 -7.45 -10.58
N ARG A 140 30.73 -6.59 -10.89
CA ARG A 140 29.69 -6.85 -11.91
C ARG A 140 30.09 -6.37 -13.31
N ASP A 141 30.75 -5.21 -13.40
CA ASP A 141 31.01 -4.48 -14.66
C ASP A 141 32.39 -3.77 -14.67
N GLY A 142 33.35 -4.24 -13.87
CA GLY A 142 34.63 -3.56 -13.61
C GLY A 142 34.56 -2.50 -12.50
N LEU A 143 33.48 -2.49 -11.71
CA LEU A 143 33.21 -1.55 -10.61
C LEU A 143 32.68 -2.31 -9.39
N THR A 144 33.48 -2.34 -8.31
CA THR A 144 33.04 -2.84 -7.00
C THR A 144 32.19 -1.77 -6.30
N LEU A 145 30.87 -1.96 -6.28
CA LEU A 145 29.94 -1.08 -5.57
C LEU A 145 29.61 -1.60 -4.17
N ASP A 146 29.36 -0.66 -3.26
CA ASP A 146 28.89 -0.94 -1.89
C ASP A 146 27.53 -1.64 -1.93
N ARG A 147 27.33 -2.61 -1.03
CA ARG A 147 26.07 -3.34 -0.87
C ARG A 147 25.18 -2.57 0.11
N LEU A 148 23.99 -2.20 -0.34
CA LEU A 148 23.00 -1.52 0.49
C LEU A 148 21.87 -2.49 0.83
N HIS A 149 21.73 -2.81 2.13
CA HIS A 149 20.64 -3.64 2.64
C HIS A 149 19.43 -2.77 2.98
N LEU A 150 18.30 -2.99 2.30
CA LEU A 150 17.05 -2.26 2.53
C LEU A 150 15.89 -3.21 2.78
N ALA A 151 14.91 -2.75 3.54
CA ALA A 151 13.59 -3.39 3.63
C ALA A 151 12.55 -2.44 3.02
N LEU A 152 11.87 -2.91 1.97
CA LEU A 152 10.73 -2.22 1.38
C LEU A 152 9.46 -2.75 2.04
N GLY A 153 8.75 -1.90 2.77
CA GLY A 153 7.59 -2.29 3.57
C GLY A 153 8.00 -2.87 4.95
N PRO A 154 7.03 -3.17 5.83
CA PRO A 154 5.58 -3.21 5.59
C PRO A 154 4.88 -1.85 5.60
N ALA A 155 5.56 -0.79 6.06
CA ALA A 155 5.01 0.56 6.17
C ALA A 155 5.41 1.46 4.98
N LEU A 156 4.88 1.16 3.80
CA LEU A 156 5.05 1.97 2.59
C LEU A 156 3.69 2.35 2.00
N THR A 157 3.58 3.58 1.48
CA THR A 157 2.38 4.05 0.76
C THR A 157 2.18 3.24 -0.52
N ASP A 158 0.93 2.84 -0.80
CA ASP A 158 0.55 2.08 -1.99
C ASP A 158 1.32 0.77 -2.18
N TRP A 159 1.59 0.10 -1.05
CA TRP A 159 2.27 -1.18 -0.96
C TRP A 159 1.32 -2.27 -0.44
N PRO A 160 1.50 -3.56 -0.81
CA PRO A 160 0.69 -4.65 -0.27
C PRO A 160 0.78 -4.73 1.27
N ALA A 161 -0.36 -5.01 1.92
CA ALA A 161 -0.46 -5.00 3.38
C ALA A 161 0.51 -6.00 4.03
N GLY A 162 1.27 -5.55 5.03
CA GLY A 162 2.24 -6.41 5.73
C GLY A 162 3.40 -6.98 4.90
N LEU A 163 3.48 -6.73 3.59
CA LEU A 163 4.58 -7.23 2.77
C LEU A 163 5.88 -6.50 3.11
N SER A 164 6.91 -7.23 3.51
CA SER A 164 8.28 -6.72 3.62
C SER A 164 9.17 -7.42 2.61
N LEU A 165 9.74 -6.66 1.68
CA LEU A 165 10.70 -7.14 0.70
C LEU A 165 12.11 -6.68 1.13
N ARG A 166 12.89 -7.60 1.71
CA ARG A 166 14.29 -7.36 2.04
C ARG A 166 15.13 -7.53 0.79
N VAL A 167 15.83 -6.46 0.40
CA VAL A 167 16.68 -6.43 -0.79
C VAL A 167 18.12 -6.08 -0.44
N VAL A 168 19.04 -6.60 -1.24
CA VAL A 168 20.42 -6.12 -1.30
C VAL A 168 20.57 -5.40 -2.63
N LEU A 169 20.86 -4.10 -2.58
CA LEU A 169 21.12 -3.30 -3.76
C LEU A 169 22.63 -3.13 -3.99
N GLN A 170 23.03 -3.04 -5.24
CA GLN A 170 24.31 -2.47 -5.65
C GLN A 170 24.02 -1.37 -6.67
N GLY A 171 24.28 -0.12 -6.29
CA GLY A 171 23.68 1.03 -6.98
C GLY A 171 22.16 1.01 -6.82
N ASP A 172 21.44 1.01 -7.93
CA ASP A 172 19.97 0.90 -7.99
C ASP A 172 19.47 -0.51 -8.34
N VAL A 173 20.37 -1.46 -8.63
CA VAL A 173 20.01 -2.82 -9.05
C VAL A 173 19.91 -3.77 -7.86
N VAL A 174 18.81 -4.51 -7.80
CA VAL A 174 18.56 -5.57 -6.82
C VAL A 174 19.43 -6.80 -7.13
N GLN A 175 20.25 -7.21 -6.18
CA GLN A 175 21.11 -8.39 -6.26
C GLN A 175 20.50 -9.60 -5.55
N GLU A 176 19.89 -9.36 -4.40
CA GLU A 176 19.18 -10.38 -3.62
C GLU A 176 17.83 -9.82 -3.20
N ALA A 177 16.82 -10.67 -3.11
CA ALA A 177 15.49 -10.32 -2.66
C ALA A 177 14.89 -11.45 -1.83
N ARG A 178 14.24 -11.10 -0.71
CA ARG A 178 13.53 -12.05 0.16
C ARG A 178 12.22 -11.43 0.62
N VAL A 179 11.15 -12.18 0.43
CA VAL A 179 9.80 -11.81 0.89
C VAL A 179 9.61 -12.26 2.34
N HIS A 180 8.94 -11.42 3.12
CA HIS A 180 8.47 -11.72 4.46
C HIS A 180 7.11 -11.06 4.68
N LEU A 181 6.16 -11.77 5.30
CA LEU A 181 4.85 -11.21 5.64
C LEU A 181 4.81 -10.88 7.13
N VAL A 182 4.71 -9.59 7.42
CA VAL A 182 4.56 -9.04 8.78
C VAL A 182 3.08 -9.06 9.17
N GLY A 183 2.78 -9.65 10.33
CA GLY A 183 1.41 -9.78 10.82
C GLY A 183 0.56 -10.82 10.09
N ALA A 184 1.21 -11.80 9.46
CA ALA A 184 0.58 -12.91 8.77
C ALA A 184 -0.42 -13.64 9.67
N ARG A 185 -1.65 -13.79 9.21
CA ARG A 185 -2.76 -14.35 10.00
C ARG A 185 -3.75 -15.04 9.09
N GLY A 186 -4.39 -16.10 9.61
CA GLY A 186 -5.47 -16.77 8.91
C GLY A 186 -6.76 -15.95 8.94
N GLY A 187 -7.50 -15.96 7.83
CA GLY A 187 -8.79 -15.29 7.69
C GLY A 187 -9.18 -15.19 6.21
N PRO A 188 -10.45 -14.90 5.91
CA PRO A 188 -10.82 -14.55 4.54
C PRO A 188 -10.24 -13.18 4.19
N SER A 189 -9.82 -13.01 2.92
CA SER A 189 -9.52 -11.68 2.37
C SER A 189 -10.74 -10.78 2.42
N PHE A 190 -10.55 -9.48 2.62
CA PHE A 190 -11.61 -8.48 2.51
C PHE A 190 -12.41 -8.59 1.19
N TRP A 191 -11.78 -8.97 0.09
CA TRP A 191 -12.43 -9.04 -1.23
C TRP A 191 -13.29 -10.29 -1.40
N ASP A 192 -12.99 -11.35 -0.65
CA ASP A 192 -13.67 -12.65 -0.71
C ASP A 192 -14.59 -12.91 0.50
N ALA A 193 -14.45 -12.12 1.57
CA ALA A 193 -15.27 -12.26 2.76
C ALA A 193 -16.74 -11.95 2.43
N PRO A 194 -17.69 -12.80 2.87
CA PRO A 194 -19.10 -12.45 2.83
C PRO A 194 -19.33 -11.14 3.58
N ARG A 195 -19.91 -10.14 2.91
CA ARG A 195 -20.20 -8.85 3.55
C ARG A 195 -21.49 -8.97 4.36
N ASP A 196 -21.45 -8.57 5.63
CA ASP A 196 -22.61 -8.59 6.52
C ASP A 196 -23.71 -7.70 5.92
N THR A 197 -24.78 -8.33 5.45
CA THR A 197 -25.96 -7.65 4.94
C THR A 197 -26.70 -7.08 6.14
N SER A 198 -26.62 -5.76 6.33
CA SER A 198 -27.56 -5.05 7.21
C SER A 198 -28.97 -5.57 6.94
N ARG A 199 -29.71 -5.88 8.02
CA ARG A 199 -31.05 -6.51 8.06
C ARG A 199 -32.13 -5.86 7.18
N ASN A 200 -31.83 -4.70 6.56
CA ASN A 200 -32.72 -3.92 5.72
C ASN A 200 -32.20 -3.65 4.29
N ALA A 201 -31.22 -4.41 3.78
CA ALA A 201 -30.76 -4.27 2.39
C ALA A 201 -31.50 -5.26 1.45
N SER A 202 -32.27 -4.75 0.49
CA SER A 202 -32.79 -5.52 -0.65
C SER A 202 -31.71 -5.75 -1.72
N PRO A 203 -31.88 -6.75 -2.61
CA PRO A 203 -31.77 -8.19 -2.38
C PRO A 203 -30.30 -8.66 -2.26
N GLU A 204 -30.13 -9.90 -1.80
CA GLU A 204 -28.91 -10.63 -1.40
C GLU A 204 -27.79 -10.80 -2.47
N THR A 205 -27.78 -10.04 -3.56
CA THR A 205 -26.97 -10.37 -4.77
C THR A 205 -25.88 -9.37 -5.18
N ASP A 206 -25.97 -8.07 -4.85
CA ASP A 206 -25.04 -7.05 -5.41
C ASP A 206 -23.68 -6.96 -4.67
N ARG A 207 -23.55 -7.59 -3.49
CA ARG A 207 -22.38 -7.48 -2.60
C ARG A 207 -21.70 -8.82 -2.26
N SER A 208 -22.12 -9.89 -2.91
CA SER A 208 -21.52 -11.22 -2.70
C SER A 208 -20.10 -11.28 -3.29
N PRO A 209 -19.21 -12.12 -2.70
CA PRO A 209 -17.92 -12.43 -3.31
C PRO A 209 -18.10 -12.90 -4.77
N GLY A 210 -17.23 -12.43 -5.66
CA GLY A 210 -17.32 -12.73 -7.10
C GLY A 210 -18.40 -11.96 -7.88
N HIS A 211 -19.21 -11.11 -7.23
CA HIS A 211 -20.10 -10.21 -7.97
C HIS A 211 -19.28 -9.24 -8.85
N PRO A 212 -19.66 -8.97 -10.11
CA PRO A 212 -18.87 -8.15 -11.04
C PRO A 212 -18.45 -6.79 -10.45
N ARG A 213 -19.29 -6.17 -9.62
CA ARG A 213 -18.97 -4.89 -8.96
C ARG A 213 -17.88 -5.02 -7.90
N THR A 214 -17.91 -6.09 -7.10
CA THR A 214 -16.87 -6.38 -6.09
C THR A 214 -15.54 -6.67 -6.80
N THR A 215 -15.58 -7.48 -7.86
CA THR A 215 -14.40 -7.79 -8.69
C THR A 215 -13.81 -6.54 -9.34
N ALA A 216 -14.66 -5.64 -9.87
CA ALA A 216 -14.22 -4.37 -10.43
C ALA A 216 -13.64 -3.42 -9.37
N ALA A 217 -14.22 -3.39 -8.16
CA ALA A 217 -13.68 -2.60 -7.06
C ALA A 217 -12.31 -3.12 -6.60
N ALA A 218 -12.12 -4.45 -6.51
CA ALA A 218 -10.81 -5.05 -6.22
C ALA A 218 -9.79 -4.72 -7.32
N ALA A 219 -10.18 -4.85 -8.59
CA ALA A 219 -9.34 -4.51 -9.74
C ALA A 219 -8.98 -3.00 -9.79
N LEU A 220 -9.91 -2.11 -9.41
CA LEU A 220 -9.62 -0.68 -9.25
C LEU A 220 -8.62 -0.46 -8.12
N ASP A 221 -8.77 -1.15 -7.00
CA ASP A 221 -7.88 -1.07 -5.84
C ASP A 221 -6.45 -1.55 -6.15
N ALA A 222 -6.29 -2.57 -6.98
CA ALA A 222 -5.00 -3.01 -7.51
C ALA A 222 -4.41 -1.97 -8.49
N ALA A 223 -5.22 -1.55 -9.46
CA ALA A 223 -4.79 -0.62 -10.51
C ALA A 223 -4.33 0.72 -9.95
N GLN A 224 -4.98 1.24 -8.90
CA GLN A 224 -4.58 2.51 -8.31
C GLN A 224 -3.21 2.44 -7.60
N ARG A 225 -2.82 1.32 -6.97
CA ARG A 225 -1.49 1.14 -6.38
C ARG A 225 -0.43 1.20 -7.47
N LEU A 226 -0.65 0.45 -8.56
CA LEU A 226 0.23 0.51 -9.73
C LEU A 226 0.32 1.91 -10.32
N LEU A 227 -0.81 2.57 -10.56
CA LEU A 227 -0.84 3.93 -11.12
C LEU A 227 -0.13 4.94 -10.22
N PHE A 228 -0.24 4.77 -8.90
CA PHE A 228 0.48 5.61 -7.96
C PHE A 228 2.00 5.39 -8.05
N VAL A 229 2.46 4.13 -8.02
CA VAL A 229 3.88 3.76 -8.15
C VAL A 229 4.45 4.18 -9.51
N ALA A 230 3.65 4.13 -10.57
CA ALA A 230 3.99 4.61 -11.91
C ALA A 230 4.01 6.15 -12.05
N GLY A 231 3.81 6.90 -10.96
CA GLY A 231 3.89 8.35 -10.96
C GLY A 231 2.65 9.06 -11.50
N TRP A 232 1.48 8.41 -11.48
CA TRP A 232 0.20 8.97 -11.95
C TRP A 232 -0.84 9.14 -10.82
N PRO A 233 -0.57 9.96 -9.79
CA PRO A 233 -1.40 10.07 -8.60
C PRO A 233 -2.82 10.56 -8.89
N ALA A 234 -3.02 11.40 -9.90
CA ALA A 234 -4.36 11.87 -10.29
C ALA A 234 -5.27 10.73 -10.78
N ALA A 235 -4.73 9.78 -11.57
CA ALA A 235 -5.50 8.62 -12.03
C ALA A 235 -5.76 7.62 -10.91
N ALA A 236 -4.78 7.42 -10.02
CA ALA A 236 -4.93 6.60 -8.81
C ALA A 236 -6.06 7.14 -7.90
N LEU A 237 -6.05 8.45 -7.61
CA LEU A 237 -7.09 9.11 -6.81
C LEU A 237 -8.49 9.04 -7.45
N ALA A 238 -8.57 9.17 -8.78
CA ALA A 238 -9.82 8.96 -9.50
C ALA A 238 -10.30 7.49 -9.37
N GLY A 239 -9.38 6.53 -9.45
CA GLY A 239 -9.64 5.11 -9.20
C GLY A 239 -10.19 4.84 -7.80
N ARG A 240 -9.60 5.43 -6.74
CA ARG A 240 -10.12 5.35 -5.36
C ARG A 240 -11.58 5.77 -5.26
N ARG A 241 -11.93 6.91 -5.89
CA ARG A 241 -13.31 7.43 -5.85
C ARG A 241 -14.29 6.50 -6.57
N LEU A 242 -13.89 5.96 -7.72
CA LEU A 242 -14.70 5.00 -8.48
C LEU A 242 -14.88 3.70 -7.71
N ARG A 243 -13.81 3.18 -7.08
CA ARG A 243 -13.86 2.02 -6.19
C ARG A 243 -14.86 2.24 -5.07
N ASP A 244 -14.75 3.35 -4.35
CA ASP A 244 -15.65 3.66 -3.24
C ASP A 244 -17.11 3.79 -3.71
N ALA A 245 -17.35 4.38 -4.89
CA ALA A 245 -18.68 4.48 -5.48
C ALA A 245 -19.28 3.13 -5.90
N LEU A 246 -18.45 2.14 -6.27
CA LEU A 246 -18.89 0.76 -6.51
C LEU A 246 -19.21 0.03 -5.20
N LEU A 247 -18.45 0.26 -4.13
CA LEU A 247 -18.65 -0.41 -2.84
C LEU A 247 -19.82 0.16 -2.04
N GLU A 248 -20.02 1.48 -2.13
CA GLU A 248 -21.09 2.21 -1.45
C GLU A 248 -21.86 3.07 -2.46
N PRO A 249 -22.78 2.46 -3.24
CA PRO A 249 -23.56 3.18 -4.24
C PRO A 249 -24.45 4.23 -3.56
N GLY A 250 -24.30 5.49 -3.99
CA GLY A 250 -25.18 6.58 -3.57
C GLY A 250 -26.55 6.52 -4.22
N THR A 251 -27.40 7.51 -3.91
CA THR A 251 -28.76 7.63 -4.47
C THR A 251 -28.80 8.27 -5.87
N GLY A 252 -27.66 8.71 -6.40
CA GLY A 252 -27.53 9.36 -7.71
C GLY A 252 -27.29 8.40 -8.87
N PRO A 253 -27.05 8.92 -10.09
CA PRO A 253 -26.62 8.09 -11.21
C PRO A 253 -25.32 7.35 -10.88
N GLY A 254 -25.24 6.08 -11.29
CA GLY A 254 -24.08 5.22 -11.02
C GLY A 254 -22.78 5.72 -11.69
N PRO A 255 -21.62 5.20 -11.26
CA PRO A 255 -20.30 5.67 -11.70
C PRO A 255 -19.93 5.30 -13.14
N ASP A 256 -20.81 4.60 -13.89
CA ASP A 256 -20.51 3.96 -15.18
C ASP A 256 -19.91 4.89 -16.22
N ALA A 257 -20.43 6.11 -16.38
CA ALA A 257 -19.92 7.07 -17.35
C ALA A 257 -18.50 7.56 -17.02
N GLU A 258 -18.22 7.75 -15.73
CA GLU A 258 -16.91 8.13 -15.21
C GLU A 258 -15.94 6.96 -15.32
N LEU A 259 -16.41 5.74 -15.03
CA LEU A 259 -15.63 4.51 -15.14
C LEU A 259 -15.18 4.27 -16.59
N ARG A 260 -16.08 4.40 -17.58
CA ARG A 260 -15.73 4.31 -19.01
C ARG A 260 -14.74 5.39 -19.45
N ARG A 261 -14.77 6.58 -18.84
CA ARG A 261 -13.81 7.65 -19.14
C ARG A 261 -12.44 7.33 -18.54
N TRP A 262 -12.40 6.88 -17.30
CA TRP A 262 -11.19 6.47 -16.61
C TRP A 262 -10.52 5.30 -17.33
N LEU A 263 -11.27 4.24 -17.67
CA LEU A 263 -10.80 3.09 -18.46
C LEU A 263 -10.11 3.53 -19.76
N ARG A 264 -10.78 4.40 -20.54
CA ARG A 264 -10.21 4.93 -21.79
C ARG A 264 -8.94 5.74 -21.56
N GLY A 265 -8.89 6.51 -20.47
CA GLY A 265 -7.70 7.29 -20.10
C GLY A 265 -6.50 6.39 -19.81
N VAL A 266 -6.69 5.36 -18.96
CA VAL A 266 -5.63 4.41 -18.60
C VAL A 266 -5.19 3.61 -19.82
N ARG A 267 -6.13 3.03 -20.61
CA ARG A 267 -5.81 2.23 -21.81
C ARG A 267 -4.96 2.96 -22.84
N ARG A 268 -5.18 4.27 -22.98
CA ARG A 268 -4.52 5.13 -23.98
C ARG A 268 -3.21 5.73 -23.49
N SER A 269 -2.79 5.45 -22.25
CA SER A 269 -1.55 6.00 -21.71
C SER A 269 -0.34 5.27 -22.29
N HIS A 270 0.34 5.93 -23.24
CA HIS A 270 1.59 5.43 -23.80
C HIS A 270 2.71 5.43 -22.77
N LEU A 271 2.74 6.39 -21.85
CA LEU A 271 3.75 6.44 -20.80
C LEU A 271 3.61 5.26 -19.83
N LEU A 272 2.38 4.88 -19.47
CA LEU A 272 2.15 3.72 -18.61
C LEU A 272 2.61 2.44 -19.31
N ARG A 273 2.23 2.22 -20.57
CA ARG A 273 2.70 1.07 -21.36
C ARG A 273 4.22 1.05 -21.46
N TRP A 274 4.83 2.16 -21.88
CA TRP A 274 6.27 2.27 -21.96
C TRP A 274 6.98 1.96 -20.63
N ALA A 275 6.41 2.36 -19.50
CA ALA A 275 6.97 2.10 -18.18
C ALA A 275 6.75 0.66 -17.68
N THR A 276 5.86 -0.13 -18.29
CA THR A 276 5.45 -1.46 -17.79
C THR A 276 5.67 -2.60 -18.77
N ASP A 277 5.81 -2.31 -20.08
CA ASP A 277 6.06 -3.29 -21.13
C ASP A 277 7.37 -4.06 -20.85
N GLY A 278 7.30 -5.39 -20.90
CA GLY A 278 8.41 -6.29 -20.64
C GLY A 278 8.84 -6.43 -19.17
N LEU A 279 8.17 -5.75 -18.23
CA LEU A 279 8.52 -5.86 -16.81
C LEU A 279 7.88 -7.08 -16.14
N GLY A 280 8.71 -7.89 -15.49
CA GLY A 280 8.28 -9.03 -14.68
C GLY A 280 7.46 -10.04 -15.50
N THR A 281 7.98 -10.46 -16.66
CA THR A 281 7.34 -11.47 -17.52
C THR A 281 7.27 -12.81 -16.81
N VAL A 282 6.06 -13.38 -16.75
CA VAL A 282 5.79 -14.67 -16.13
C VAL A 282 5.30 -15.66 -17.20
N GLY A 283 5.89 -16.86 -17.23
CA GLY A 283 5.53 -17.91 -18.17
C GLY A 283 4.26 -18.68 -17.84
N ASP A 284 3.94 -19.68 -18.67
CA ASP A 284 2.67 -20.43 -18.63
C ASP A 284 2.49 -21.32 -17.39
N HIS A 285 3.55 -21.60 -16.63
CA HIS A 285 3.50 -22.38 -15.40
C HIS A 285 2.73 -21.69 -14.26
N ALA A 286 2.56 -20.36 -14.34
CA ALA A 286 1.89 -19.59 -13.29
C ALA A 286 0.37 -19.54 -13.52
N PRO A 287 -0.42 -19.24 -12.47
CA PRO A 287 -1.83 -18.90 -12.60
C PRO A 287 -2.07 -17.84 -13.69
N GLY A 288 -3.17 -17.99 -14.44
CA GLY A 288 -3.47 -17.16 -15.60
C GLY A 288 -3.49 -15.67 -15.32
N GLU A 289 -3.84 -15.29 -14.09
CA GLU A 289 -3.88 -13.90 -13.63
C GLU A 289 -2.49 -13.24 -13.63
N LEU A 290 -1.43 -14.02 -13.39
CA LEU A 290 -0.06 -13.54 -13.22
C LEU A 290 0.77 -13.57 -14.50
N ARG A 291 0.36 -14.35 -15.51
CA ARG A 291 1.07 -14.58 -16.78
C ARG A 291 1.35 -13.31 -17.58
N GLY A 292 2.40 -13.32 -18.39
CA GLY A 292 2.80 -12.16 -19.17
C GLY A 292 3.51 -11.10 -18.31
N ASP A 293 3.63 -9.90 -18.83
CA ASP A 293 4.32 -8.79 -18.16
C ASP A 293 3.36 -7.92 -17.33
N ALA A 294 3.88 -6.83 -16.76
CA ALA A 294 3.09 -5.88 -15.98
C ALA A 294 1.95 -5.26 -16.81
N THR A 295 2.16 -5.03 -18.12
CA THR A 295 1.15 -4.52 -19.06
C THR A 295 0.01 -5.50 -19.25
N ASP A 296 0.32 -6.78 -19.42
CA ASP A 296 -0.70 -7.83 -19.51
C ASP A 296 -1.54 -7.90 -18.24
N ARG A 297 -0.88 -7.85 -17.07
CA ARG A 297 -1.55 -7.90 -15.76
C ARG A 297 -2.52 -6.74 -15.55
N TRP A 298 -2.08 -5.49 -15.76
CA TRP A 298 -2.99 -4.36 -15.56
C TRP A 298 -4.06 -4.26 -16.66
N SER A 299 -3.79 -4.73 -17.88
CA SER A 299 -4.81 -4.80 -18.94
C SER A 299 -5.98 -5.71 -18.54
N ARG A 300 -5.70 -6.85 -17.91
CA ARG A 300 -6.73 -7.76 -17.36
C ARG A 300 -7.54 -7.12 -16.22
N TRP A 301 -6.93 -6.26 -15.39
CA TRP A 301 -7.72 -5.48 -14.42
C TRP A 301 -8.73 -4.57 -15.11
N LEU A 302 -8.35 -3.93 -16.22
CA LEU A 302 -9.27 -3.08 -16.98
C LEU A 302 -10.41 -3.87 -17.61
N GLU A 303 -10.18 -5.12 -18.03
CA GLU A 303 -11.22 -6.03 -18.53
C GLU A 303 -12.21 -6.39 -17.41
N ARG A 304 -11.73 -6.71 -16.20
CA ARG A 304 -12.58 -6.95 -15.02
C ARG A 304 -13.44 -5.75 -14.65
N ILE A 305 -12.88 -4.55 -14.76
CA ILE A 305 -13.59 -3.29 -14.50
C ILE A 305 -14.66 -3.04 -15.57
N GLU A 306 -14.36 -3.34 -16.84
CA GLU A 306 -15.31 -3.20 -17.95
C GLU A 306 -16.49 -4.18 -17.83
N ALA A 307 -16.25 -5.40 -17.38
CA ALA A 307 -17.29 -6.41 -17.15
C ALA A 307 -18.37 -5.95 -16.15
N ALA A 308 -18.03 -5.09 -15.18
CA ALA A 308 -19.01 -4.52 -14.25
C ALA A 308 -19.96 -3.48 -14.89
N VAL A 309 -19.57 -2.89 -16.03
CA VAL A 309 -20.37 -1.89 -16.77
C VAL A 309 -21.15 -2.53 -17.91
N GLU A 310 -20.70 -3.68 -18.41
CA GLU A 310 -21.32 -4.41 -19.53
C GLU A 310 -21.54 -5.90 -19.18
N PRO A 311 -22.40 -6.23 -18.21
CA PRO A 311 -22.54 -7.61 -17.71
C PRO A 311 -23.02 -8.60 -18.79
N ASP A 312 -23.84 -8.16 -19.74
CA ASP A 312 -24.40 -9.02 -20.81
C ASP A 312 -23.38 -9.45 -21.88
N ARG A 313 -22.17 -8.87 -21.90
CA ARG A 313 -21.12 -9.20 -22.89
C ARG A 313 -20.02 -10.11 -22.36
N SER A 314 -20.02 -10.41 -21.07
CA SER A 314 -18.91 -11.09 -20.40
C SER A 314 -19.35 -12.42 -19.82
N ALA A 315 -19.09 -13.52 -20.54
CA ALA A 315 -19.07 -14.85 -19.95
C ALA A 315 -17.73 -14.99 -19.19
N SER A 316 -17.71 -14.64 -17.90
CA SER A 316 -16.52 -14.85 -17.09
C SER A 316 -16.44 -16.29 -16.61
N GLU A 317 -15.33 -16.96 -16.90
CA GLU A 317 -14.91 -18.16 -16.19
C GLU A 317 -14.74 -17.84 -14.69
N PRO A 318 -15.01 -18.81 -13.79
CA PRO A 318 -14.82 -18.61 -12.36
C PRO A 318 -13.38 -18.21 -12.05
N VAL A 319 -13.22 -17.08 -11.36
CA VAL A 319 -11.92 -16.59 -10.89
C VAL A 319 -11.31 -17.67 -9.98
N PRO A 320 -10.08 -18.14 -10.24
CA PRO A 320 -9.38 -19.08 -9.37
C PRO A 320 -9.33 -18.57 -7.92
N THR A 321 -9.27 -19.51 -6.98
CA THR A 321 -9.27 -19.20 -5.55
C THR A 321 -8.10 -18.27 -5.19
N ALA A 322 -8.42 -17.07 -4.69
CA ALA A 322 -7.47 -16.01 -4.35
C ALA A 322 -6.22 -16.43 -3.56
N PRO A 323 -6.27 -17.41 -2.62
CA PRO A 323 -5.10 -17.79 -1.82
C PRO A 323 -3.93 -18.36 -2.63
N ASP A 324 -4.19 -19.21 -3.63
CA ASP A 324 -3.13 -19.90 -4.38
C ASP A 324 -2.45 -18.95 -5.35
N THR A 325 -3.23 -18.10 -6.02
CA THR A 325 -2.70 -17.02 -6.86
C THR A 325 -1.90 -16.02 -6.03
N ALA A 326 -2.35 -15.67 -4.82
CA ALA A 326 -1.62 -14.78 -3.94
C ALA A 326 -0.29 -15.39 -3.44
N ARG A 327 -0.25 -16.68 -3.12
CA ARG A 327 1.02 -17.39 -2.79
C ARG A 327 1.96 -17.40 -3.98
N ALA A 328 1.48 -17.82 -5.16
CA ALA A 328 2.28 -17.82 -6.38
C ALA A 328 2.84 -16.43 -6.72
N ALA A 329 2.05 -15.37 -6.51
CA ALA A 329 2.52 -14.01 -6.69
C ALA A 329 3.68 -13.65 -5.73
N LEU A 330 3.59 -14.03 -4.46
CA LEU A 330 4.66 -13.82 -3.48
C LEU A 330 5.92 -14.61 -3.82
N ASP A 331 5.78 -15.86 -4.24
CA ASP A 331 6.91 -16.73 -4.61
C ASP A 331 7.63 -16.20 -5.86
N LEU A 332 6.91 -15.58 -6.80
CA LEU A 332 7.49 -14.95 -8.00
C LEU A 332 8.22 -13.63 -7.71
N VAL A 333 7.92 -12.92 -6.61
CA VAL A 333 8.51 -11.59 -6.36
C VAL A 333 10.04 -11.63 -6.38
N PRO A 334 10.74 -12.49 -5.60
CA PRO A 334 12.20 -12.53 -5.62
C PRO A 334 12.79 -12.78 -7.01
N GLU A 335 12.24 -13.74 -7.75
CA GLU A 335 12.71 -14.12 -9.08
C GLU A 335 12.60 -12.97 -10.09
N LEU A 336 11.50 -12.20 -10.02
CA LEU A 336 11.23 -11.14 -10.98
C LEU A 336 11.97 -9.84 -10.67
N VAL A 337 12.28 -9.56 -9.40
CA VAL A 337 12.94 -8.30 -8.99
C VAL A 337 14.46 -8.38 -9.00
N VAL A 338 15.06 -9.57 -8.83
CA VAL A 338 16.52 -9.73 -8.92
C VAL A 338 17.00 -9.37 -10.33
N GLY A 339 18.08 -8.59 -10.40
CA GLY A 339 18.62 -8.03 -11.63
C GLY A 339 17.86 -6.81 -12.17
N ARG A 340 16.85 -6.31 -11.45
CA ARG A 340 16.09 -5.10 -11.84
C ARG A 340 16.47 -3.90 -11.01
N GLU A 341 16.32 -2.72 -11.60
CA GLU A 341 16.40 -1.44 -10.90
C GLU A 341 15.27 -1.31 -9.87
N LEU A 342 15.51 -0.57 -8.79
CA LEU A 342 14.57 -0.39 -7.69
C LEU A 342 13.19 0.12 -8.16
N ALA A 343 13.15 1.03 -9.14
CA ALA A 343 11.89 1.53 -9.71
C ALA A 343 11.12 0.41 -10.43
N ALA A 344 11.80 -0.39 -11.24
CA ALA A 344 11.20 -1.54 -11.92
C ALA A 344 10.74 -2.61 -10.92
N ALA A 345 11.51 -2.89 -9.87
CA ALA A 345 11.12 -3.81 -8.80
C ALA A 345 9.80 -3.37 -8.12
N ARG A 346 9.64 -2.07 -7.84
CA ARG A 346 8.39 -1.54 -7.26
C ARG A 346 7.21 -1.68 -8.22
N LEU A 347 7.41 -1.44 -9.52
CA LEU A 347 6.37 -1.63 -10.54
C LEU A 347 5.98 -3.10 -10.68
N ILE A 348 6.94 -4.02 -10.61
CA ILE A 348 6.69 -5.47 -10.65
C ILE A 348 5.81 -5.87 -9.46
N VAL A 349 6.18 -5.52 -8.23
CA VAL A 349 5.37 -5.82 -7.03
C VAL A 349 3.97 -5.20 -7.13
N ALA A 350 3.88 -3.93 -7.55
CA ALA A 350 2.59 -3.25 -7.71
C ALA A 350 1.71 -3.86 -8.82
N SER A 351 2.31 -4.49 -9.84
CA SER A 351 1.58 -5.17 -10.92
C SER A 351 1.14 -6.60 -10.56
N LEU A 352 1.88 -7.27 -9.66
CA LEU A 352 1.49 -8.58 -9.13
C LEU A 352 0.37 -8.44 -8.10
N ASP A 353 0.45 -7.38 -7.29
CA ASP A 353 -0.54 -7.02 -6.27
C ASP A 353 -1.01 -8.21 -5.41
N PRO A 354 -0.09 -8.92 -4.71
CA PRO A 354 -0.45 -10.12 -3.97
C PRO A 354 -1.46 -9.80 -2.86
N ASP A 355 -2.57 -10.54 -2.83
CA ASP A 355 -3.55 -10.46 -1.75
C ASP A 355 -3.02 -11.17 -0.50
N THR A 356 -2.23 -10.44 0.27
CA THR A 356 -1.62 -10.92 1.52
C THR A 356 -2.63 -11.38 2.57
N GLU A 357 -3.89 -10.92 2.52
CA GLU A 357 -4.93 -11.36 3.46
C GLU A 357 -5.43 -12.77 3.13
N ALA A 358 -5.37 -13.18 1.85
CA ALA A 358 -5.80 -14.50 1.40
C ALA A 358 -4.80 -15.62 1.73
N VAL A 359 -3.52 -15.28 1.99
CA VAL A 359 -2.43 -16.27 2.06
C VAL A 359 -2.34 -16.99 3.41
N GLY A 360 -2.70 -16.32 4.51
CA GLY A 360 -2.45 -16.83 5.86
C GLY A 360 -0.98 -16.72 6.26
N ALA A 361 -0.44 -17.72 6.98
CA ALA A 361 0.99 -17.82 7.23
C ALA A 361 1.73 -18.18 5.94
N HIS A 362 2.67 -17.33 5.51
CA HIS A 362 3.50 -17.58 4.33
C HIS A 362 4.90 -18.03 4.76
N THR A 363 5.32 -19.20 4.30
CA THR A 363 6.71 -19.63 4.32
C THR A 363 7.11 -19.85 2.87
N PRO A 364 8.15 -19.16 2.36
CA PRO A 364 8.56 -19.37 0.98
C PRO A 364 8.93 -20.84 0.78
N GLU A 365 8.44 -21.45 -0.30
CA GLU A 365 8.91 -22.79 -0.68
C GLU A 365 10.42 -22.69 -0.91
N ARG A 366 11.20 -23.46 -0.14
CA ARG A 366 12.64 -23.54 -0.37
C ARG A 366 12.83 -24.20 -1.73
N GLY A 367 13.18 -23.41 -2.75
CA GLY A 367 13.55 -23.93 -4.06
C GLY A 367 14.59 -25.05 -3.92
N THR A 368 14.27 -26.21 -4.49
CA THR A 368 15.20 -27.33 -4.71
C THR A 368 16.16 -27.04 -5.84
#